data_AF-A0A6S6RTM1-F1
#
_entry.id   AF-A0A6S6RTM1-F1
#
_cell.length_a   1.000
_cell.length_b   1.000
_cell.length_c   1.000
_cell.angle_alpha   90.00
_cell.angle_beta   90.00
_cell.angle_gamma   90.00
#
_symmetry.space_group_name_H-M   'P 1'
#
loop_
_entity.id
_entity.type
_entity.pdbx_description
1 polymer ?
#
loop_
_entity_poly.entity_id
_entity_poly.type
_entity_poly.pdbx_seq_one_letter_code
_entity_poly.pdbx_strand_id
1 'polypeptide(L)'
;MGEFSQTVPELVSWSRKNDFSISLPAERLAFLLAVAVLNSERLDGEMSEGELIDAFREVSKGFEQTAETVTTRANNAINDMVRQKLFNRFSSEIIEANAIYRLTPLGIGISDYYIRQREFSSLRLSMQLWIVAGELSRGADAAEEGGDEFHWHRHVFAPLKYLVAEIFASIDMSQSVMDEQQNSVKEDISALLSQDWQAAIANCEQLLTESSGTLRELQDTLEAVGDKLQTNLLRIEEANMNGGGSELVDKLVFYLQSKLDRIISWGQQSIDLWIGYDRHVHKFIRTAIDMDKNRIFS
;
A
#
# COMPACT_ATOMS: atom_id res chain seq x y z
N MET A 1 11.08 8.90 -10.65
CA MET A 1 10.24 9.92 -9.98
C MET A 1 10.67 11.28 -10.48
N GLY A 2 9.83 11.95 -11.27
CA GLY A 2 10.08 13.35 -11.61
C GLY A 2 10.02 14.19 -10.34
N GLU A 3 10.92 15.17 -10.20
CA GLU A 3 10.82 16.18 -9.15
C GLU A 3 9.40 16.75 -9.17
N PHE A 4 8.62 16.52 -8.11
CA PHE A 4 7.37 17.24 -7.89
C PHE A 4 7.74 18.67 -7.48
N SER A 5 8.20 19.45 -8.46
CA SER A 5 8.52 20.88 -8.34
C SER A 5 7.25 21.75 -8.33
N GLN A 6 6.08 21.17 -8.06
CA GLN A 6 4.83 21.91 -8.01
C GLN A 6 4.50 22.23 -6.57
N THR A 7 4.33 23.52 -6.28
CA THR A 7 3.70 23.95 -5.03
C THR A 7 2.29 23.36 -4.92
N VAL A 8 1.74 23.28 -3.70
CA VAL A 8 0.38 22.76 -3.48
C VAL A 8 -0.67 23.44 -4.40
N PRO A 9 -0.68 24.78 -4.57
CA PRO A 9 -1.62 25.44 -5.50
C PRO A 9 -1.40 25.10 -6.98
N GLU A 10 -0.16 24.90 -7.41
CA GLU A 10 0.15 24.50 -8.78
C GLU A 10 -0.33 23.08 -9.06
N LEU A 11 -0.14 22.16 -8.11
CA LEU A 11 -0.65 20.79 -8.20
C LEU A 11 -2.18 20.78 -8.31
N VAL A 12 -2.88 21.57 -7.49
CA VAL A 12 -4.35 21.71 -7.57
C VAL A 12 -4.78 22.24 -8.93
N SER A 13 -4.09 23.27 -9.44
CA SER A 13 -4.38 23.85 -10.75
C SER A 13 -4.14 22.87 -11.90
N TRP A 14 -3.07 22.07 -11.81
CA TRP A 14 -2.75 21.01 -12.75
C TRP A 14 -3.80 19.90 -12.72
N SER A 15 -4.19 19.41 -11.55
CA SER A 15 -5.23 18.38 -11.42
C SER A 15 -6.56 18.83 -12.02
N ARG A 16 -6.97 20.07 -11.78
CA ARG A 16 -8.18 20.65 -12.38
C ARG A 16 -8.06 20.77 -13.90
N LYS A 17 -6.91 21.22 -14.42
CA LYS A 17 -6.68 21.36 -15.87
C LYS A 17 -6.77 20.03 -16.61
N ASN A 18 -6.36 18.95 -15.97
CA ASN A 18 -6.38 17.61 -16.57
C ASN A 18 -7.64 16.80 -16.24
N ASP A 19 -8.59 17.40 -15.51
CA ASP A 19 -9.86 16.78 -15.11
C ASP A 19 -9.69 15.40 -14.46
N PHE A 20 -8.69 15.27 -13.57
CA PHE A 20 -8.49 14.00 -12.86
C PHE A 20 -9.66 13.74 -11.91
N SER A 21 -10.33 12.62 -12.15
CA SER A 21 -11.47 12.17 -11.36
C SER A 21 -11.51 10.64 -11.32
N ILE A 22 -12.00 10.11 -10.19
CA ILE A 22 -12.30 8.70 -10.00
C ILE A 22 -13.73 8.64 -9.45
N SER A 23 -14.60 7.92 -10.14
CA SER A 23 -15.99 7.66 -9.79
C SER A 23 -16.24 6.16 -9.91
N LEU A 24 -16.16 5.48 -8.77
CA LEU A 24 -16.38 4.04 -8.64
C LEU A 24 -17.53 3.74 -7.67
N PRO A 25 -18.81 3.94 -8.09
CA PRO A 25 -19.96 3.37 -7.39
C PRO A 25 -19.80 1.86 -7.19
N ALA A 26 -20.55 1.27 -6.24
CA ALA A 26 -20.44 -0.15 -5.87
C ALA A 26 -20.44 -1.11 -7.09
N GLU A 27 -21.32 -0.89 -8.08
CA GLU A 27 -21.37 -1.69 -9.32
C GLU A 27 -20.10 -1.52 -10.17
N ARG A 28 -19.59 -0.28 -10.31
CA ARG A 28 -18.37 0.02 -11.08
C ARG A 28 -17.14 -0.55 -10.40
N LEU A 29 -17.07 -0.47 -9.08
CA LEU A 29 -16.01 -1.11 -8.31
C LEU A 29 -16.09 -2.63 -8.46
N ALA A 30 -17.26 -3.25 -8.28
CA ALA A 30 -17.45 -4.68 -8.48
C ALA A 30 -17.02 -5.13 -9.89
N PHE A 31 -17.31 -4.33 -10.92
CA PHE A 31 -16.83 -4.58 -12.28
C PHE A 31 -15.31 -4.51 -12.39
N LEU A 32 -14.67 -3.48 -11.83
CA LEU A 32 -13.20 -3.39 -11.77
C LEU A 32 -12.60 -4.61 -11.06
N LEU A 33 -13.19 -5.06 -9.95
CA LEU A 33 -12.71 -6.21 -9.19
C LEU A 33 -12.88 -7.53 -9.99
N ALA A 34 -14.02 -7.73 -10.65
CA ALA A 34 -14.26 -8.88 -11.50
C ALA A 34 -13.22 -8.97 -12.63
N VAL A 35 -12.94 -7.83 -13.28
CA VAL A 35 -11.91 -7.74 -14.32
C VAL A 35 -10.52 -8.05 -13.77
N ALA A 36 -10.18 -7.58 -12.57
CA ALA A 36 -8.90 -7.86 -11.94
C ALA A 36 -8.71 -9.35 -11.59
N VAL A 37 -9.76 -10.03 -11.12
CA VAL A 37 -9.73 -11.48 -10.90
C VAL A 37 -9.47 -12.22 -12.21
N LEU A 38 -10.24 -11.91 -13.26
CA LEU A 38 -10.04 -12.52 -14.58
C LEU A 38 -8.65 -12.28 -15.15
N ASN A 39 -8.08 -11.09 -14.91
CA ASN A 39 -6.72 -10.76 -15.32
C ASN A 39 -5.67 -11.54 -14.52
N SER A 40 -5.93 -11.87 -13.26
CA SER A 40 -4.99 -12.60 -12.39
C SER A 40 -4.91 -14.10 -12.69
N GLU A 41 -6.01 -14.70 -13.15
CA GLU A 41 -6.09 -16.12 -13.52
C GLU A 41 -5.68 -16.38 -14.98
N ARG A 42 -5.38 -15.31 -15.73
CA ARG A 42 -5.11 -15.37 -17.15
C ARG A 42 -3.71 -15.92 -17.43
N LEU A 43 -3.65 -16.97 -18.25
CA LEU A 43 -2.39 -17.60 -18.67
C LEU A 43 -1.79 -16.96 -19.92
N ASP A 44 -2.62 -16.61 -20.90
CA ASP A 44 -2.18 -16.06 -22.19
C ASP A 44 -3.14 -14.99 -22.74
N GLY A 45 -2.56 -14.02 -23.45
CA GLY A 45 -3.30 -12.96 -24.14
C GLY A 45 -3.86 -11.87 -23.23
N GLU A 46 -4.32 -10.77 -23.85
CA GLU A 46 -4.97 -9.66 -23.14
C GLU A 46 -6.49 -9.83 -23.16
N MET A 47 -7.21 -9.08 -22.32
CA MET A 47 -8.68 -9.15 -22.24
C MET A 47 -9.32 -8.53 -23.48
N SER A 48 -10.22 -9.26 -24.11
CA SER A 48 -11.05 -8.77 -25.21
C SER A 48 -12.26 -7.98 -24.72
N GLU A 49 -12.87 -7.20 -25.62
CA GLU A 49 -14.13 -6.51 -25.32
C GLU A 49 -15.25 -7.47 -24.91
N GLY A 50 -15.33 -8.64 -25.56
CA GLY A 50 -16.32 -9.67 -25.25
C GLY A 50 -16.21 -10.16 -23.82
N GLU A 51 -14.99 -10.44 -23.34
CA GLU A 51 -14.75 -10.87 -21.96
C GLU A 51 -15.10 -9.79 -20.94
N LEU A 52 -14.85 -8.51 -21.26
CA LEU A 52 -15.29 -7.41 -20.40
C LEU A 52 -16.83 -7.30 -20.33
N ILE A 53 -17.51 -7.50 -21.45
CA ILE A 53 -18.98 -7.49 -21.49
C ILE A 53 -19.54 -8.68 -20.70
N ASP A 54 -18.93 -9.85 -20.80
CA ASP A 54 -19.34 -11.04 -20.05
C ASP A 54 -19.10 -10.86 -18.54
N ALA A 55 -17.95 -10.30 -18.14
CA ALA A 55 -17.68 -9.93 -16.76
C ALA A 55 -18.71 -8.91 -16.22
N PHE A 56 -19.04 -7.90 -17.02
CA PHE A 56 -20.07 -6.92 -16.67
C PHE A 56 -21.45 -7.56 -16.54
N ARG A 57 -21.77 -8.58 -17.36
CA ARG A 57 -23.05 -9.31 -17.26
C ARG A 57 -23.18 -10.03 -15.92
N GLU A 58 -22.13 -10.65 -15.41
CA GLU A 58 -22.15 -11.28 -14.07
C GLU A 58 -22.33 -10.26 -12.95
N VAL A 59 -21.64 -9.11 -13.03
CA VAL A 59 -21.85 -8.01 -12.07
C VAL A 59 -23.29 -7.51 -12.14
N SER A 60 -23.81 -7.28 -13.34
CA SER A 60 -25.18 -6.77 -13.52
C SER A 60 -26.24 -7.73 -12.97
N LYS A 61 -26.03 -9.05 -13.07
CA LYS A 61 -26.87 -10.07 -12.41
C LYS A 61 -26.78 -9.96 -10.89
N GLY A 62 -25.58 -9.81 -10.33
CA GLY A 62 -25.37 -9.66 -8.89
C GLY A 62 -26.03 -8.42 -8.28
N PHE A 63 -26.28 -7.38 -9.09
CA PHE A 63 -27.02 -6.17 -8.71
C PHE A 63 -28.50 -6.19 -9.15
N GLU A 64 -29.03 -7.34 -9.58
CA GLU A 64 -30.45 -7.53 -9.95
C GLU A 64 -30.97 -6.57 -11.05
N GLN A 65 -30.12 -6.20 -12.01
CA GLN A 65 -30.49 -5.26 -13.07
C GLN A 65 -31.05 -5.95 -14.32
N THR A 66 -31.74 -5.18 -15.18
CA THR A 66 -32.38 -5.72 -16.39
C THR A 66 -31.36 -6.18 -17.44
N ALA A 67 -31.59 -7.39 -17.97
CA ALA A 67 -30.75 -8.02 -18.99
C ALA A 67 -30.79 -7.31 -20.36
N GLU A 68 -31.93 -6.69 -20.70
CA GLU A 68 -32.15 -6.06 -22.01
C GLU A 68 -31.18 -4.92 -22.33
N THR A 69 -30.66 -4.25 -21.30
CA THR A 69 -29.78 -3.07 -21.45
C THR A 69 -28.31 -3.37 -21.14
N VAL A 70 -27.96 -4.62 -20.82
CA VAL A 70 -26.63 -5.01 -20.31
C VAL A 70 -25.52 -4.61 -21.27
N THR A 71 -25.66 -4.87 -22.57
CA THR A 71 -24.60 -4.55 -23.56
C THR A 71 -24.34 -3.05 -23.63
N THR A 72 -25.39 -2.22 -23.68
CA THR A 72 -25.24 -0.76 -23.69
C THR A 72 -24.62 -0.25 -22.39
N ARG A 73 -25.03 -0.80 -21.24
CA ARG A 73 -24.49 -0.42 -19.94
C ARG A 73 -23.03 -0.88 -19.75
N ALA A 74 -22.68 -2.05 -20.28
CA ALA A 74 -21.31 -2.57 -20.30
C ALA A 74 -20.40 -1.65 -21.13
N ASN A 75 -20.80 -1.28 -22.34
CA ASN A 75 -20.03 -0.35 -23.17
C ASN A 75 -19.84 1.01 -22.49
N ASN A 76 -20.87 1.52 -21.82
CA ASN A 76 -20.77 2.73 -21.02
C ASN A 76 -19.81 2.55 -19.82
N ALA A 77 -19.80 1.37 -19.18
CA ALA A 77 -18.87 1.02 -18.11
C ALA A 77 -17.42 1.03 -18.60
N ILE A 78 -17.15 0.32 -19.69
CA ILE A 78 -15.82 0.16 -20.26
C ILE A 78 -15.27 1.53 -20.68
N ASN A 79 -16.07 2.33 -21.40
CA ASN A 79 -15.66 3.68 -21.81
C ASN A 79 -15.37 4.59 -20.61
N ASP A 80 -16.16 4.49 -19.54
CA ASP A 80 -15.94 5.24 -18.31
C ASP A 80 -14.64 4.80 -17.59
N MET A 81 -14.39 3.49 -17.50
CA MET A 81 -13.14 2.93 -16.94
C MET A 81 -11.90 3.39 -17.72
N VAL A 82 -11.99 3.47 -19.06
CA VAL A 82 -10.91 4.00 -19.89
C VAL A 82 -10.73 5.50 -19.66
N ARG A 83 -11.82 6.27 -19.62
CA ARG A 83 -11.77 7.72 -19.38
C ARG A 83 -11.13 8.07 -18.03
N GLN A 84 -11.43 7.30 -16.99
CA GLN A 84 -10.86 7.46 -15.66
C GLN A 84 -9.44 6.88 -15.51
N LYS A 85 -8.82 6.42 -16.61
CA LYS A 85 -7.49 5.79 -16.64
C LYS A 85 -7.38 4.54 -15.76
N LEU A 86 -8.47 3.78 -15.60
CA LEU A 86 -8.46 2.49 -14.92
C LEU A 86 -8.15 1.35 -15.90
N PHE A 87 -8.63 1.48 -17.14
CA PHE A 87 -8.29 0.59 -18.26
C PHE A 87 -7.52 1.34 -19.36
N ASN A 88 -6.59 0.66 -20.00
CA ASN A 88 -6.05 1.03 -21.30
C ASN A 88 -6.77 0.23 -22.39
N ARG A 89 -7.19 0.89 -23.47
CA ARG A 89 -7.76 0.25 -24.66
C ARG A 89 -6.76 0.32 -25.80
N PHE A 90 -6.44 -0.82 -26.41
CA PHE A 90 -5.62 -0.92 -27.60
C PHE A 90 -6.47 -1.46 -28.75
N SER A 91 -6.50 -0.76 -29.87
CA SER A 91 -7.17 -1.25 -31.08
C SER A 91 -6.25 -2.27 -31.75
N SER A 92 -6.79 -3.44 -32.10
CA SER A 92 -6.03 -4.49 -32.77
C SER A 92 -6.79 -4.92 -34.02
N GLU A 93 -6.17 -4.77 -35.19
CA GLU A 93 -6.69 -5.28 -36.46
C GLU A 93 -6.48 -6.81 -36.62
N ILE A 94 -5.69 -7.41 -35.72
CA ILE A 94 -5.25 -8.82 -35.78
C ILE A 94 -6.19 -9.72 -34.97
N ILE A 95 -6.90 -9.18 -33.98
CA ILE A 95 -7.76 -9.93 -33.06
C ILE A 95 -9.22 -9.69 -33.47
N GLU A 96 -10.02 -10.76 -33.60
CA GLU A 96 -11.45 -10.71 -33.99
C GLU A 96 -12.30 -9.75 -33.14
N ALA A 97 -11.85 -9.42 -31.92
CA ALA A 97 -12.53 -8.55 -30.98
C ALA A 97 -12.31 -7.04 -31.18
N ASN A 98 -11.55 -6.60 -32.20
CA ASN A 98 -11.23 -5.19 -32.55
C ASN A 98 -10.55 -4.32 -31.46
N ALA A 99 -10.56 -4.73 -30.19
CA ALA A 99 -9.86 -4.08 -29.11
C ALA A 99 -9.47 -5.06 -27.99
N ILE A 100 -8.33 -4.79 -27.37
CA ILE A 100 -7.86 -5.44 -26.15
C ILE A 100 -7.69 -4.42 -25.02
N TYR A 101 -7.84 -4.89 -23.79
CA TYR A 101 -7.88 -4.06 -22.59
C TYR A 101 -6.88 -4.54 -21.55
N ARG A 102 -6.22 -3.58 -20.89
CA ARG A 102 -5.31 -3.83 -19.77
C ARG A 102 -5.68 -2.94 -18.59
N LEU A 103 -5.57 -3.48 -17.39
CA LEU A 103 -5.58 -2.65 -16.18
C LEU A 103 -4.37 -1.71 -16.20
N THR A 104 -4.61 -0.44 -15.90
CA THR A 104 -3.52 0.53 -15.67
C THR A 104 -2.91 0.31 -14.28
N PRO A 105 -1.75 0.91 -13.96
CA PRO A 105 -1.24 0.88 -12.59
C PRO A 105 -2.23 1.41 -11.54
N LEU A 106 -3.08 2.38 -11.90
CA LEU A 106 -4.15 2.87 -11.03
C LEU A 106 -5.25 1.82 -10.84
N GLY A 107 -5.70 1.18 -11.93
CA GLY A 107 -6.67 0.10 -11.88
C GLY A 107 -6.19 -1.07 -11.03
N ILE A 108 -4.94 -1.50 -11.23
CA ILE A 108 -4.28 -2.54 -10.42
C ILE A 108 -4.20 -2.11 -8.97
N GLY A 109 -3.75 -0.88 -8.68
CA GLY A 109 -3.61 -0.38 -7.30
C GLY A 109 -4.92 -0.39 -6.53
N ILE A 110 -6.01 0.06 -7.16
CA ILE A 110 -7.36 0.02 -6.56
C ILE A 110 -7.84 -1.41 -6.40
N SER A 111 -7.71 -2.27 -7.42
CA SER A 111 -8.21 -3.64 -7.33
C SER A 111 -7.42 -4.50 -6.35
N ASP A 112 -6.09 -4.35 -6.32
CA ASP A 112 -5.21 -5.07 -5.39
C ASP A 112 -5.47 -4.68 -3.94
N TYR A 113 -6.00 -3.47 -3.67
CA TYR A 113 -6.41 -3.06 -2.33
C TYR A 113 -7.55 -3.94 -1.80
N TYR A 114 -8.53 -4.29 -2.64
CA TYR A 114 -9.69 -5.07 -2.22
C TYR A 114 -9.51 -6.59 -2.37
N ILE A 115 -8.80 -7.05 -3.41
CA ILE A 115 -8.73 -8.48 -3.75
C ILE A 115 -7.62 -9.19 -3.00
N ARG A 116 -6.48 -8.52 -2.80
CA ARG A 116 -5.36 -9.15 -2.09
C ARG A 116 -5.56 -8.93 -0.61
N GLN A 117 -5.80 -10.01 0.13
CA GLN A 117 -5.61 -10.01 1.58
C GLN A 117 -4.14 -9.68 1.86
N ARG A 118 -3.87 -8.45 2.26
CA ARG A 118 -2.54 -8.01 2.68
C ARG A 118 -2.48 -8.21 4.17
N GLU A 119 -1.81 -9.27 4.58
CA GLU A 119 -1.43 -9.45 5.97
C GLU A 119 0.00 -8.95 6.16
N PHE A 120 0.26 -8.32 7.30
CA PHE A 120 1.62 -8.05 7.71
C PHE A 120 2.38 -9.37 7.85
N SER A 121 3.65 -9.39 7.43
CA SER A 121 4.53 -10.54 7.57
C SER A 121 5.90 -10.10 8.05
N SER A 122 6.24 -10.48 9.28
CA SER A 122 7.56 -10.23 9.88
C SER A 122 8.69 -10.84 9.04
N LEU A 123 8.47 -12.04 8.46
CA LEU A 123 9.41 -12.67 7.55
C LEU A 123 9.65 -11.82 6.30
N ARG A 124 8.58 -11.30 5.67
CA ARG A 124 8.70 -10.42 4.50
C ARG A 124 9.50 -9.17 4.83
N LEU A 125 9.18 -8.50 5.94
CA LEU A 125 9.90 -7.31 6.41
C LEU A 125 11.40 -7.62 6.63
N SER A 126 11.70 -8.72 7.33
CA SER A 126 13.08 -9.15 7.60
C SER A 126 13.87 -9.39 6.32
N MET A 127 13.28 -10.08 5.33
CA MET A 127 13.93 -10.29 4.02
C MET A 127 14.16 -8.97 3.28
N GLN A 128 13.18 -8.07 3.29
CA GLN A 128 13.29 -6.76 2.65
C GLN A 128 14.44 -5.93 3.26
N LEU A 129 14.52 -5.89 4.58
CA LEU A 129 15.59 -5.19 5.29
C LEU A 129 16.96 -5.83 5.05
N TRP A 130 17.04 -7.16 4.97
CA TRP A 130 18.28 -7.85 4.62
C TRP A 130 18.77 -7.48 3.22
N ILE A 131 17.88 -7.44 2.23
CA ILE A 131 18.22 -7.00 0.86
C ILE A 131 18.73 -5.56 0.88
N VAL A 132 18.01 -4.65 1.53
CA VAL A 132 18.41 -3.24 1.61
C VAL A 132 19.74 -3.07 2.32
N ALA A 133 19.97 -3.78 3.43
CA ALA A 133 21.24 -3.71 4.15
C ALA A 133 22.43 -4.13 3.27
N GLY A 134 22.26 -5.19 2.47
CA GLY A 134 23.27 -5.64 1.53
C GLY A 134 23.54 -4.64 0.41
N GLU A 135 22.48 -4.05 -0.15
CA GLU A 135 22.60 -3.06 -1.23
C GLU A 135 23.19 -1.74 -0.73
N LEU A 136 22.80 -1.26 0.45
CA LEU A 136 23.36 -0.05 1.04
C LEU A 136 24.83 -0.23 1.39
N SER A 137 25.24 -1.40 1.89
CA SER A 137 26.65 -1.69 2.14
C SER A 137 27.46 -1.61 0.84
N ARG A 138 26.99 -2.28 -0.23
CA ARG A 138 27.67 -2.23 -1.54
C ARG A 138 27.72 -0.82 -2.12
N GLY A 139 26.63 -0.07 -2.00
CA GLY A 139 26.56 1.32 -2.46
C GLY A 139 27.52 2.23 -1.69
N ALA A 140 27.66 2.02 -0.38
CA ALA A 140 28.63 2.75 0.45
C ALA A 140 30.07 2.42 0.08
N ASP A 141 30.41 1.15 -0.05
CA ASP A 141 31.75 0.73 -0.45
C ASP A 141 32.10 1.28 -1.85
N ALA A 142 31.17 1.22 -2.81
CA ALA A 142 31.36 1.76 -4.16
C ALA A 142 31.46 3.30 -4.19
N ALA A 143 30.77 4.00 -3.28
CA ALA A 143 30.87 5.45 -3.16
C ALA A 143 32.25 5.87 -2.61
N GLU A 144 32.76 5.15 -1.60
CA GLU A 144 34.08 5.39 -1.01
C GLU A 144 35.24 5.08 -1.97
N GLU A 145 35.08 4.08 -2.84
CA GLU A 145 36.03 3.78 -3.92
C GLU A 145 36.15 4.94 -4.93
N GLY A 146 35.13 5.78 -5.04
CA GLY A 146 35.04 6.85 -6.04
C GLY A 146 34.96 6.30 -7.46
N GLY A 147 35.30 7.11 -8.46
CA GLY A 147 35.24 6.69 -9.86
C GLY A 147 34.76 7.82 -10.78
N ASP A 148 34.38 7.44 -12.00
CA ASP A 148 33.79 8.36 -12.97
C ASP A 148 32.26 8.48 -12.80
N GLU A 149 31.64 9.36 -13.59
CA GLU A 149 30.19 9.58 -13.55
C GLU A 149 29.39 8.29 -13.80
N PHE A 150 29.88 7.42 -14.69
CA PHE A 150 29.23 6.15 -14.98
C PHE A 150 29.24 5.22 -13.76
N HIS A 151 30.37 5.14 -13.07
CA HIS A 151 30.50 4.36 -11.83
C HIS A 151 29.49 4.84 -10.77
N TRP A 152 29.45 6.14 -10.48
CA TRP A 152 28.51 6.73 -9.53
C TRP A 152 27.06 6.47 -9.92
N HIS A 153 26.72 6.64 -11.20
CA HIS A 153 25.36 6.39 -11.68
C HIS A 153 24.97 4.91 -11.53
N ARG A 154 25.87 3.99 -11.91
CA ARG A 154 25.59 2.56 -11.98
C ARG A 154 25.63 1.86 -10.63
N HIS A 155 26.59 2.22 -9.77
CA HIS A 155 26.91 1.48 -8.55
C HIS A 155 26.44 2.17 -7.27
N VAL A 156 26.15 3.48 -7.30
CA VAL A 156 25.64 4.23 -6.15
C VAL A 156 24.20 4.67 -6.41
N PHE A 157 23.97 5.52 -7.41
CA PHE A 157 22.65 6.12 -7.64
C PHE A 157 21.58 5.09 -8.02
N ALA A 158 21.85 4.23 -9.01
CA ALA A 158 20.84 3.30 -9.53
C ALA A 158 20.36 2.28 -8.47
N PRO A 159 21.23 1.62 -7.68
CA PRO A 159 20.79 0.74 -6.59
C PRO A 159 19.97 1.47 -5.53
N LEU A 160 20.40 2.66 -5.11
CA LEU A 160 19.63 3.48 -4.17
C LEU A 160 18.24 3.85 -4.74
N LYS A 161 18.19 4.25 -6.01
CA LYS A 161 16.99 4.81 -6.62
C LYS A 161 15.95 3.77 -6.98
N TYR A 162 16.38 2.67 -7.57
CA TYR A 162 15.47 1.69 -8.18
C TYR A 162 15.26 0.44 -7.32
N LEU A 163 16.02 0.28 -6.24
CA LEU A 163 15.90 -0.86 -5.35
C LEU A 163 15.64 -0.42 -3.90
N VAL A 164 16.56 0.35 -3.29
CA VAL A 164 16.39 0.76 -1.88
C VAL A 164 15.14 1.62 -1.69
N ALA A 165 14.93 2.62 -2.55
CA ALA A 165 13.74 3.49 -2.47
C ALA A 165 12.41 2.73 -2.64
N GLU A 166 12.38 1.71 -3.51
CA GLU A 166 11.21 0.87 -3.78
C GLU A 166 10.93 -0.08 -2.61
N ILE A 167 11.98 -0.67 -2.01
CA ILE A 167 11.80 -1.50 -0.81
C ILE A 167 11.29 -0.65 0.35
N PHE A 168 11.85 0.55 0.57
CA PHE A 168 11.32 1.47 1.58
C PHE A 168 9.86 1.86 1.30
N ALA A 169 9.47 2.07 0.04
CA ALA A 169 8.07 2.30 -0.31
C ALA A 169 7.18 1.08 0.02
N SER A 170 7.68 -0.13 -0.21
CA SER A 170 6.95 -1.35 0.15
C SER A 170 6.85 -1.58 1.66
N ILE A 171 7.84 -1.16 2.45
CA ILE A 171 7.78 -1.25 3.91
C ILE A 171 6.75 -0.25 4.45
N ASP A 172 6.81 1.00 3.98
CA ASP A 172 5.83 2.06 4.29
C ASP A 172 4.39 1.61 3.98
N MET A 173 4.17 1.01 2.80
CA MET A 173 2.87 0.44 2.44
C MET A 173 2.44 -0.71 3.37
N SER A 174 3.38 -1.54 3.82
CA SER A 174 3.07 -2.62 4.79
C SER A 174 2.68 -2.06 6.15
N GLN A 175 3.25 -0.93 6.57
CA GLN A 175 2.83 -0.23 7.80
C GLN A 175 1.41 0.33 7.67
N SER A 176 1.04 0.92 6.52
CA SER A 176 -0.33 1.38 6.28
C SER A 176 -1.36 0.24 6.32
N VAL A 177 -1.01 -0.92 5.77
CA VAL A 177 -1.85 -2.13 5.88
C VAL A 177 -2.05 -2.53 7.35
N MET A 178 -1.00 -2.39 8.17
CA MET A 178 -1.09 -2.71 9.59
C MET A 178 -1.99 -1.71 10.35
N ASP A 179 -1.98 -0.44 9.98
CA ASP A 179 -2.88 0.56 10.55
C ASP A 179 -4.36 0.23 10.25
N GLU A 180 -4.65 -0.29 9.05
CA GLU A 180 -5.97 -0.78 8.68
C GLU A 180 -6.38 -2.01 9.50
N GLN A 181 -5.46 -2.96 9.67
CA GLN A 181 -5.68 -4.13 10.52
C GLN A 181 -5.98 -3.72 11.97
N GLN A 182 -5.24 -2.76 12.53
CA GLN A 182 -5.52 -2.22 13.86
C GLN A 182 -6.93 -1.61 13.95
N ASN A 183 -7.39 -0.89 12.92
CA ASN A 183 -8.73 -0.31 12.91
C ASN A 183 -9.81 -1.41 12.81
N SER A 184 -9.62 -2.44 11.98
CA SER A 184 -10.51 -3.60 11.93
C SER A 184 -10.63 -4.27 13.30
N VAL A 185 -9.50 -4.49 13.99
CA VAL A 185 -9.51 -5.08 15.34
C VAL A 185 -10.30 -4.21 16.33
N LYS A 186 -10.19 -2.88 16.25
CA LYS A 186 -10.98 -1.98 17.10
C LYS A 186 -12.48 -2.09 16.83
N GLU A 187 -12.88 -2.23 15.57
CA GLU A 187 -14.27 -2.43 15.16
C GLU A 187 -14.80 -3.77 15.67
N ASP A 188 -14.01 -4.84 15.54
CA ASP A 188 -14.35 -6.18 16.03
C ASP A 188 -14.53 -6.19 17.55
N ILE A 189 -13.61 -5.58 18.31
CA ILE A 189 -13.74 -5.43 19.77
C ILE A 189 -15.01 -4.67 20.12
N SER A 190 -15.30 -3.57 19.41
CA SER A 190 -16.52 -2.79 19.65
C SER A 190 -17.79 -3.61 19.39
N ALA A 191 -17.81 -4.41 18.32
CA ALA A 191 -18.93 -5.27 17.97
C ALA A 191 -19.13 -6.40 19.01
N LEU A 192 -18.03 -7.05 19.43
CA LEU A 192 -18.02 -8.10 20.44
C LEU A 192 -18.56 -7.60 21.79
N LEU A 193 -18.07 -6.45 22.27
CA LEU A 193 -18.51 -5.85 23.52
C LEU A 193 -19.97 -5.36 23.47
N SER A 194 -20.49 -5.03 22.27
CA SER A 194 -21.88 -4.58 22.12
C SER A 194 -22.90 -5.73 22.18
N GLN A 195 -22.51 -6.92 21.73
CA GLN A 195 -23.37 -8.11 21.67
C GLN A 195 -23.43 -8.86 23.00
N ASP A 196 -22.32 -9.47 23.42
CA ASP A 196 -22.21 -10.22 24.67
C ASP A 196 -20.84 -9.99 25.30
N TRP A 197 -20.77 -8.89 26.04
CA TRP A 197 -19.56 -8.45 26.70
C TRP A 197 -18.91 -9.47 27.63
N GLN A 198 -19.63 -10.35 28.34
CA GLN A 198 -19.03 -11.29 29.30
C GLN A 198 -18.38 -12.47 28.57
N ALA A 199 -19.04 -12.97 27.53
CA ALA A 199 -18.46 -13.98 26.65
C ALA A 199 -17.35 -13.41 25.74
N ALA A 200 -17.36 -12.11 25.49
CA ALA A 200 -16.43 -11.42 24.59
C ALA A 200 -15.09 -11.03 25.21
N ILE A 201 -14.94 -10.96 26.54
CA ILE A 201 -13.68 -10.48 27.18
C ILE A 201 -12.47 -11.26 26.68
N ALA A 202 -12.53 -12.60 26.73
CA ALA A 202 -11.41 -13.44 26.31
C ALA A 202 -11.03 -13.22 24.83
N ASN A 203 -12.03 -13.03 23.96
CA ASN A 203 -11.79 -12.74 22.54
C ASN A 203 -11.17 -11.34 22.36
N CYS A 204 -11.63 -10.34 23.11
CA CYS A 204 -11.07 -8.98 23.06
C CYS A 204 -9.62 -8.97 23.56
N GLU A 205 -9.31 -9.66 24.65
CA GLU A 205 -7.95 -9.79 25.19
C GLU A 205 -7.02 -10.50 24.22
N GLN A 206 -7.49 -11.55 23.53
CA GLN A 206 -6.74 -12.23 22.49
C GLN A 206 -6.40 -11.27 21.34
N LEU A 207 -7.40 -10.57 20.80
CA LEU A 207 -7.22 -9.60 19.71
C LEU A 207 -6.24 -8.47 20.09
N LEU A 208 -6.34 -7.95 21.32
CA LEU A 208 -5.43 -6.92 21.84
C LEU A 208 -3.99 -7.44 21.95
N THR A 209 -3.82 -8.67 22.45
CA THR A 209 -2.51 -9.30 22.65
C THR A 209 -1.84 -9.62 21.33
N GLU A 210 -2.57 -10.22 20.38
CA GLU A 210 -2.07 -10.55 19.05
C GLU A 210 -1.61 -9.29 18.31
N SER A 211 -2.45 -8.25 18.27
CA SER A 211 -2.08 -6.99 17.61
C SER A 211 -0.88 -6.30 18.29
N SER A 212 -0.78 -6.38 19.62
CA SER A 212 0.39 -5.87 20.36
C SER A 212 1.67 -6.62 19.99
N GLY A 213 1.59 -7.95 19.87
CA GLY A 213 2.69 -8.80 19.45
C GLY A 213 3.18 -8.44 18.05
N THR A 214 2.25 -8.31 17.09
CA THR A 214 2.59 -7.93 15.71
C THR A 214 3.28 -6.56 15.63
N LEU A 215 2.78 -5.55 16.37
CA LEU A 215 3.42 -4.22 16.44
C LEU A 215 4.84 -4.30 16.98
N ARG A 216 5.06 -5.08 18.04
CA ARG A 216 6.37 -5.22 18.66
C ARG A 216 7.35 -5.93 17.75
N GLU A 217 6.95 -7.03 17.11
CA GLU A 217 7.79 -7.75 16.14
C GLU A 217 8.21 -6.85 14.98
N LEU A 218 7.28 -6.03 14.45
CA LEU A 218 7.59 -5.06 13.41
C LEU A 218 8.67 -4.08 13.89
N GLN A 219 8.45 -3.45 15.06
CA GLN A 219 9.35 -2.43 15.57
C GLN A 219 10.73 -2.99 15.91
N ASP A 220 10.80 -4.16 16.55
CA ASP A 220 12.06 -4.83 16.87
C ASP A 220 12.87 -5.13 15.61
N THR A 221 12.20 -5.55 14.54
CA THR A 221 12.86 -5.83 13.25
C THR A 221 13.40 -4.55 12.60
N LEU A 222 12.65 -3.45 12.66
CA LEU A 222 13.08 -2.15 12.14
C LEU A 222 14.26 -1.58 12.94
N GLU A 223 14.17 -1.58 14.27
CA GLU A 223 15.21 -1.08 15.18
C GLU A 223 16.52 -1.87 15.05
N ALA A 224 16.44 -3.20 14.90
CA ALA A 224 17.61 -4.06 14.80
C ALA A 224 18.51 -3.74 13.59
N VAL A 225 17.94 -3.15 12.53
CA VAL A 225 18.68 -2.85 11.28
C VAL A 225 18.81 -1.35 11.03
N GLY A 226 17.93 -0.52 11.59
CA GLY A 226 17.82 0.92 11.33
C GLY A 226 19.15 1.68 11.39
N ASP A 227 19.88 1.56 12.50
CA ASP A 227 21.17 2.24 12.69
C ASP A 227 22.20 1.84 11.63
N LYS A 228 22.20 0.57 11.22
CA LYS A 228 23.13 0.07 10.20
C LYS A 228 22.77 0.61 8.81
N LEU A 229 21.48 0.72 8.48
CA LEU A 229 21.06 1.34 7.22
C LEU A 229 21.43 2.82 7.20
N GLN A 230 21.16 3.53 8.30
CA GLN A 230 21.48 4.95 8.45
C GLN A 230 22.98 5.21 8.35
N THR A 231 23.80 4.36 8.98
CA THR A 231 25.26 4.44 8.90
C THR A 231 25.76 4.34 7.46
N ASN A 232 25.23 3.39 6.68
CA ASN A 232 25.64 3.26 5.28
C ASN A 232 25.15 4.43 4.41
N LEU A 233 23.97 4.99 4.69
CA LEU A 233 23.51 6.21 4.01
C LEU A 233 24.44 7.39 4.30
N LEU A 234 24.87 7.57 5.54
CA LEU A 234 25.84 8.60 5.94
C LEU A 234 27.20 8.39 5.25
N ARG A 235 27.69 7.15 5.16
CA ARG A 235 28.94 6.85 4.42
C ARG A 235 28.86 7.30 2.95
N ILE A 236 27.72 7.06 2.30
CA ILE A 236 27.49 7.49 0.91
C ILE A 236 27.46 9.01 0.80
N GLU A 237 26.78 9.69 1.74
CA GLU A 237 26.72 11.16 1.82
C GLU A 237 28.12 11.77 1.96
N GLU A 238 28.91 11.28 2.92
CA GLU A 238 30.28 11.72 3.17
C GLU A 238 31.19 11.50 1.95
N ALA A 239 31.09 10.33 1.31
CA ALA A 239 31.86 10.03 0.10
C ALA A 239 31.49 10.96 -1.07
N ASN A 240 30.21 11.26 -1.25
CA ASN A 240 29.73 12.17 -2.30
C ASN A 240 30.23 13.60 -2.07
N MET A 241 30.19 14.09 -0.82
CA MET A 241 30.72 15.41 -0.46
C MET A 241 32.22 15.54 -0.76
N ASN A 242 33.00 14.49 -0.50
CA ASN A 242 34.45 14.47 -0.71
C ASN A 242 34.85 14.29 -2.18
N GLY A 243 34.01 13.65 -2.99
CA GLY A 243 34.28 13.24 -4.37
C GLY A 243 33.92 14.24 -5.47
N GLY A 244 33.56 15.48 -5.12
CA GLY A 244 33.14 16.51 -6.09
C GLY A 244 31.62 16.74 -6.19
N GLY A 245 30.82 16.03 -5.39
CA GLY A 245 29.42 16.34 -5.09
C GLY A 245 28.44 16.14 -6.25
N SER A 246 27.72 15.01 -6.26
CA SER A 246 26.53 14.85 -7.10
C SER A 246 25.27 15.26 -6.35
N GLU A 247 24.65 16.38 -6.75
CA GLU A 247 23.38 16.85 -6.16
C GLU A 247 22.26 15.79 -6.26
N LEU A 248 22.28 14.98 -7.33
CA LEU A 248 21.30 13.90 -7.52
C LEU A 248 21.45 12.80 -6.46
N VAL A 249 22.69 12.47 -6.07
CA VAL A 249 22.97 11.48 -5.02
C VAL A 249 22.62 12.07 -3.66
N ASP A 250 23.01 13.32 -3.37
CA ASP A 250 22.69 13.99 -2.11
C ASP A 250 21.19 14.04 -1.85
N LYS A 251 20.40 14.53 -2.83
CA LYS A 251 18.94 14.56 -2.72
C LYS A 251 18.33 13.19 -2.48
N LEU A 252 18.88 12.15 -3.11
CA LEU A 252 18.38 10.79 -2.97
C LEU A 252 18.73 10.20 -1.60
N VAL A 253 19.96 10.37 -1.12
CA VAL A 253 20.39 9.91 0.20
C VAL A 253 19.58 10.60 1.29
N PHE A 254 19.43 11.93 1.22
CA PHE A 254 18.60 12.70 2.14
C PHE A 254 17.15 12.21 2.17
N TYR A 255 16.57 11.94 0.99
CA TYR A 255 15.24 11.36 0.88
C TYR A 255 15.14 9.98 1.56
N LEU A 256 16.14 9.11 1.36
CA LEU A 256 16.16 7.77 1.94
C LEU A 256 16.33 7.81 3.46
N GLN A 257 17.19 8.68 3.99
CA GLN A 257 17.34 8.92 5.44
C GLN A 257 16.01 9.40 6.05
N SER A 258 15.43 10.46 5.47
CA SER A 258 14.15 11.02 5.94
C SER A 258 13.02 9.97 5.91
N LYS A 259 13.02 9.10 4.90
CA LYS A 259 12.03 8.03 4.77
C LYS A 259 12.25 6.92 5.80
N LEU A 260 13.49 6.52 6.05
CA LEU A 260 13.84 5.56 7.08
C LEU A 260 13.44 6.05 8.47
N ASP A 261 13.77 7.30 8.80
CA ASP A 261 13.39 7.94 10.07
C ASP A 261 11.86 7.95 10.25
N ARG A 262 11.12 8.29 9.19
CA ARG A 262 9.65 8.26 9.22
C ARG A 262 9.10 6.85 9.47
N ILE A 263 9.65 5.83 8.79
CA ILE A 263 9.24 4.43 8.95
C ILE A 263 9.45 3.96 10.40
N ILE A 264 10.63 4.23 10.97
CA ILE A 264 10.97 3.82 12.34
C ILE A 264 10.13 4.60 13.37
N SER A 265 10.00 5.92 13.19
CA SER A 265 9.22 6.76 14.09
C SER A 265 7.74 6.40 14.09
N TRP A 266 7.17 6.04 12.95
CA TRP A 266 5.76 5.62 12.86
C TRP A 266 5.52 4.33 13.64
N GLY A 267 6.39 3.33 13.51
CA GLY A 267 6.24 2.06 14.22
C GLY A 267 6.15 2.23 15.75
N GLN A 268 7.01 3.07 16.32
CA GLN A 268 6.96 3.39 17.75
C GLN A 268 5.69 4.15 18.13
N GLN A 269 5.29 5.14 17.33
CA GLN A 269 4.05 5.90 17.58
C GLN A 269 2.81 4.99 17.55
N SER A 270 2.74 4.05 16.62
CA SER A 270 1.64 3.09 16.50
C SER A 270 1.56 2.15 17.71
N ILE A 271 2.71 1.75 18.29
CA ILE A 271 2.75 1.01 19.56
C ILE A 271 2.15 1.85 20.70
N ASP A 272 2.58 3.11 20.84
CA ASP A 272 2.13 3.97 21.93
C ASP A 272 0.61 4.25 21.85
N LEU A 273 0.11 4.48 20.64
CA LEU A 273 -1.33 4.63 20.38
C LEU A 273 -2.11 3.35 20.71
N TRP A 274 -1.55 2.19 20.36
CA TRP A 274 -2.17 0.89 20.66
C TRP A 274 -2.22 0.62 22.17
N ILE A 275 -1.14 0.88 22.90
CA ILE A 275 -1.11 0.80 24.37
C ILE A 275 -2.17 1.72 24.99
N GLY A 276 -2.37 2.91 24.42
CA GLY A 276 -3.43 3.82 24.82
C GLY A 276 -4.83 3.22 24.64
N TYR A 277 -5.08 2.61 23.49
CA TYR A 277 -6.34 1.93 23.19
C TYR A 277 -6.57 0.70 24.08
N ASP A 278 -5.57 -0.16 24.24
CA ASP A 278 -5.60 -1.33 25.11
C ASP A 278 -6.01 -0.96 26.55
N ARG A 279 -5.35 0.07 27.12
CA ARG A 279 -5.67 0.58 28.45
C ARG A 279 -7.11 1.10 28.53
N HIS A 280 -7.60 1.74 27.48
CA HIS A 280 -8.96 2.23 27.40
C HIS A 280 -9.98 1.09 27.42
N VAL A 281 -9.76 0.03 26.63
CA VAL A 281 -10.62 -1.17 26.61
C VAL A 281 -10.65 -1.84 27.98
N HIS A 282 -9.50 -2.08 28.61
CA HIS A 282 -9.43 -2.66 29.95
C HIS A 282 -10.14 -1.81 31.01
N LYS A 283 -10.04 -0.47 30.91
CA LYS A 283 -10.77 0.43 31.80
C LYS A 283 -12.27 0.33 31.56
N PHE A 284 -12.72 0.26 30.30
CA PHE A 284 -14.13 0.07 29.97
C PHE A 284 -14.66 -1.24 30.53
N ILE A 285 -13.94 -2.35 30.35
CA ILE A 285 -14.29 -3.66 30.92
C ILE A 285 -14.48 -3.55 32.44
N ARG A 286 -13.51 -3.00 33.16
CA ARG A 286 -13.60 -2.84 34.61
C ARG A 286 -14.72 -1.90 35.08
N THR A 287 -15.05 -0.88 34.30
CA THR A 287 -15.95 0.20 34.76
C THR A 287 -17.40 -0.04 34.37
N ALA A 288 -17.64 -0.42 33.12
CA ALA A 288 -18.98 -0.65 32.60
C ALA A 288 -19.45 -2.08 32.91
N ILE A 289 -18.55 -3.06 32.81
CA ILE A 289 -18.90 -4.48 32.78
C ILE A 289 -18.93 -5.11 34.16
N ASP A 290 -17.90 -4.83 34.97
CA ASP A 290 -17.87 -5.34 36.34
C ASP A 290 -18.88 -4.63 37.26
N MET A 291 -19.23 -3.36 36.97
CA MET A 291 -20.18 -2.58 37.77
C MET A 291 -21.66 -2.80 37.40
N ASP A 292 -21.97 -3.15 36.14
CA ASP A 292 -23.34 -3.37 35.66
C ASP A 292 -23.51 -4.74 35.02
N LYS A 293 -23.14 -5.83 35.71
CA LYS A 293 -23.08 -7.21 35.18
C LYS A 293 -24.29 -7.71 34.38
N ASN A 294 -25.46 -7.09 34.53
CA ASN A 294 -26.72 -7.46 33.86
C ASN A 294 -27.27 -6.36 32.93
N ARG A 295 -26.50 -5.30 32.63
CA ARG A 295 -26.91 -4.17 31.78
C ARG A 295 -28.19 -3.47 32.27
N ILE A 296 -28.37 -3.36 33.59
CA ILE A 296 -29.56 -2.82 34.24
C ILE A 296 -29.56 -1.28 34.20
N PHE A 297 -28.39 -0.66 34.09
CA PHE A 297 -28.21 0.79 34.19
C PHE A 297 -27.83 1.47 32.87
N SER A 298 -27.65 0.71 31.79
CA SER A 298 -27.19 1.17 30.47
C SER A 298 -28.22 1.01 29.36
#